data_AF-A0A6B2MNJ4-F1
#
_entry.id   AF-A0A6B2MNJ4-F1
#
_cell.length_a   1.000
_cell.length_b   1.000
_cell.length_c   1.000
_cell.angle_alpha   90.00
_cell.angle_beta   90.00
_cell.angle_gamma   90.00
#
_symmetry.space_group_name_H-M   'P 1'
#
loop_
_entity.id
_entity.type
_entity.pdbx_description
1 polymer ?
#
loop_
_entity_poly.entity_id
_entity_poly.type
_entity_poly.pdbx_seq_one_letter_code
_entity_poly.pdbx_strand_id
1 'polypeptide(L)'
;MEENEKKPRKIQPATITIELSEPITLSGRDGDTVHTDLELREPNLRQIKAFVKMAPTKGAIEAFQTLISEQTGIPMLGIDKIGARDYYKAQEYLSFFLTPPDEDDPEGNEAGSQ
;
A
#
# COMPACT_ATOMS: atom_id res chain seq x y z
N MET A 1 1.78 15.25 -37.94
CA MET A 1 0.89 14.28 -37.26
C MET A 1 1.83 13.40 -36.49
N GLU A 2 2.12 13.77 -35.23
CA GLU A 2 2.99 12.96 -34.38
C GLU A 2 2.15 11.82 -33.81
N GLU A 3 2.57 10.60 -34.14
CA GLU A 3 2.00 9.37 -33.59
C GLU A 3 2.28 9.34 -32.10
N ASN A 4 1.24 9.54 -31.29
CA ASN A 4 1.29 9.37 -29.85
C ASN A 4 1.42 7.86 -29.57
N GLU A 5 2.66 7.35 -29.49
CA GLU A 5 2.95 6.00 -29.01
C GLU A 5 2.41 5.87 -27.57
N LYS A 6 1.22 5.26 -27.43
CA LYS A 6 0.63 4.93 -26.13
C LYS A 6 1.56 3.95 -25.41
N LYS A 7 2.40 4.46 -24.49
CA LYS A 7 3.18 3.62 -23.58
C LYS A 7 2.21 2.65 -22.87
N PRO A 8 2.55 1.35 -22.77
CA PRO A 8 1.70 0.39 -22.08
C PRO A 8 1.53 0.80 -20.62
N ARG A 9 0.31 0.70 -20.09
CA ARG A 9 0.03 0.99 -18.68
C ARG A 9 0.98 0.19 -17.80
N LYS A 10 1.56 0.83 -16.78
CA LYS A 10 2.31 0.12 -15.74
C LYS A 10 1.38 -0.95 -15.14
N ILE A 11 1.80 -2.22 -15.17
CA ILE A 11 1.09 -3.32 -14.53
C ILE A 11 1.78 -3.57 -13.21
N GLN A 12 1.10 -3.36 -12.09
CA GLN A 12 1.62 -3.80 -10.79
C GLN A 12 1.42 -5.32 -10.63
N PRO A 13 2.37 -6.01 -10.00
CA PRO A 13 2.21 -7.43 -9.70
C PRO A 13 1.07 -7.66 -8.70
N ALA A 14 0.42 -8.83 -8.78
CA ALA A 14 -0.69 -9.20 -7.89
C ALA A 14 -0.27 -9.32 -6.42
N THR A 15 1.03 -9.53 -6.16
CA THR A 15 1.62 -9.62 -4.82
C THR A 15 3.02 -8.99 -4.85
N ILE A 16 3.41 -8.35 -3.76
CA ILE A 16 4.80 -7.95 -3.49
C ILE A 16 5.20 -8.33 -2.06
N THR A 17 6.51 -8.50 -1.86
CA THR A 17 7.12 -8.60 -0.54
C THR A 17 8.02 -7.40 -0.34
N ILE A 18 7.83 -6.66 0.75
CA ILE A 18 8.70 -5.54 1.13
C ILE A 18 9.49 -5.99 2.36
N GLU A 19 10.80 -6.20 2.20
CA GLU A 19 11.69 -6.41 3.34
C GLU A 19 11.72 -5.16 4.22
N LEU A 20 11.49 -5.33 5.52
CA LEU A 20 11.52 -4.26 6.49
C LEU A 20 12.96 -3.88 6.80
N SER A 21 13.25 -2.57 6.81
CA SER A 21 14.57 -2.07 7.21
C SER A 21 14.90 -2.38 8.66
N GLU A 22 13.86 -2.50 9.51
CA GLU A 22 13.95 -2.92 10.91
C GLU A 22 12.85 -3.94 11.22
N PRO A 23 13.16 -5.08 11.85
CA PRO A 23 12.14 -6.07 12.21
C PRO A 23 11.13 -5.51 13.23
N ILE A 24 9.87 -5.91 13.09
CA ILE A 24 8.82 -5.61 14.07
C ILE A 24 8.75 -6.77 15.06
N THR A 25 9.06 -6.50 16.33
CA THR A 25 8.84 -7.46 17.42
C THR A 25 7.56 -7.14 18.18
N LEU A 26 6.69 -8.14 18.30
CA LEU A 26 5.43 -8.09 19.04
C LEU A 26 5.43 -9.15 20.14
N SER A 27 5.38 -8.72 21.39
CA SER A 27 5.28 -9.63 22.53
C SER A 27 3.84 -10.13 22.70
N GLY A 28 3.67 -11.44 22.62
CA GLY A 28 2.41 -12.14 22.84
C GLY A 28 2.43 -13.02 24.09
N ARG A 29 1.28 -13.62 24.42
CA ARG A 29 1.18 -14.60 25.53
C ARG A 29 2.01 -15.86 25.29
N ASP A 30 2.18 -16.24 24.02
CA ASP A 30 2.89 -17.46 23.60
C ASP A 30 4.35 -17.20 23.19
N GLY A 31 4.86 -15.98 23.44
CA GLY A 31 6.20 -15.55 23.07
C GLY A 31 6.21 -14.35 22.12
N ASP A 32 7.42 -13.91 21.75
CA ASP A 32 7.62 -12.82 20.81
C ASP A 32 7.44 -13.31 19.36
N THR A 33 6.64 -12.58 18.59
CA THR A 33 6.54 -12.74 17.14
C THR A 33 7.39 -11.68 16.47
N VAL A 34 8.23 -12.09 15.52
CA VAL A 34 9.11 -11.20 14.77
C VAL A 34 8.68 -11.19 13.30
N HIS A 35 8.41 -10.01 12.76
CA HIS A 35 8.10 -9.81 11.35
C HIS A 35 9.27 -9.09 10.67
N THR A 36 9.74 -9.64 9.55
CA THR A 36 10.88 -9.14 8.77
C THR A 36 10.47 -8.50 7.46
N ASP A 37 9.21 -8.63 7.08
CA ASP A 37 8.69 -8.25 5.77
C ASP A 37 7.18 -7.93 5.84
N LEU A 38 6.71 -7.23 4.81
CA LEU A 38 5.29 -6.99 4.53
C LEU A 38 4.92 -7.74 3.25
N GLU A 39 4.06 -8.75 3.39
CA GLU A 39 3.41 -9.39 2.25
C GLU A 39 2.14 -8.62 1.87
N LEU A 40 2.17 -7.95 0.73
CA LEU A 40 1.06 -7.16 0.19
C LEU A 40 0.52 -7.77 -1.09
N ARG A 41 -0.77 -7.57 -1.34
CA ARG A 41 -1.47 -8.10 -2.51
C ARG A 41 -2.46 -7.09 -3.07
N GLU A 42 -2.93 -7.34 -4.29
CA GLU A 42 -4.06 -6.62 -4.88
C GLU A 42 -5.24 -6.61 -3.90
N PRO A 43 -5.71 -5.43 -3.45
CA PRO A 43 -6.85 -5.34 -2.54
C PRO A 43 -8.13 -5.84 -3.19
N ASN A 44 -8.93 -6.60 -2.44
CA ASN A 44 -10.26 -6.98 -2.91
C ASN A 44 -11.27 -5.82 -2.74
N LEU A 45 -12.46 -5.95 -3.35
CA LEU A 45 -13.49 -4.92 -3.30
C LEU A 45 -13.92 -4.52 -1.87
N ARG A 46 -13.89 -5.46 -0.91
CA ARG A 46 -14.22 -5.15 0.50
C ARG A 46 -13.17 -4.20 1.09
N GLN A 47 -11.90 -4.48 0.84
CA GLN A 47 -10.77 -3.68 1.31
C GLN A 47 -10.78 -2.28 0.71
N ILE A 48 -11.03 -2.16 -0.60
CA ILE A 48 -11.17 -0.87 -1.29
C ILE A 48 -12.31 -0.05 -0.68
N LYS A 49 -13.50 -0.66 -0.49
CA LYS A 49 -14.65 0.02 0.13
C LYS A 49 -14.34 0.49 1.56
N ALA A 50 -13.63 -0.33 2.34
CA ALA A 50 -13.23 0.04 3.69
C ALA A 50 -12.27 1.24 3.68
N PHE A 51 -11.27 1.22 2.79
CA PHE A 51 -10.32 2.33 2.62
C PHE A 51 -11.03 3.63 2.23
N VAL A 52 -11.86 3.60 1.18
CA VAL A 52 -12.60 4.77 0.67
C VAL A 52 -13.52 5.37 1.75
N LYS A 53 -14.12 4.53 2.59
CA LYS A 53 -14.94 4.98 3.72
C LYS A 53 -14.09 5.59 4.84
N MET A 54 -12.93 5.04 5.12
CA MET A 54 -12.08 5.42 6.25
C MET A 54 -11.28 6.69 5.97
N ALA A 55 -10.64 6.79 4.81
CA ALA A 55 -9.74 7.88 4.43
C ALA A 55 -10.29 9.30 4.72
N PRO A 56 -11.54 9.67 4.37
CA PRO A 56 -12.05 11.01 4.65
C PRO A 56 -12.35 11.28 6.14
N THR A 57 -12.49 10.23 6.96
CA THR A 57 -12.87 10.37 8.37
C THR A 57 -11.69 10.24 9.34
N LYS A 58 -10.69 9.45 8.96
CA LYS A 58 -9.52 9.11 9.78
C LYS A 58 -8.20 9.64 9.22
N GLY A 59 -8.22 10.07 7.96
CA GLY A 59 -7.02 10.46 7.22
C GLY A 59 -6.44 9.30 6.42
N ALA A 60 -5.66 9.65 5.40
CA ALA A 60 -5.07 8.68 4.48
C ALA A 60 -4.10 7.72 5.17
N ILE A 61 -3.28 8.22 6.10
CA ILE A 61 -2.28 7.40 6.83
C ILE A 61 -2.97 6.29 7.61
N GLU A 62 -3.97 6.59 8.44
CA GLU A 62 -4.69 5.58 9.24
C GLU A 62 -5.43 4.56 8.32
N ALA A 63 -5.95 5.03 7.18
CA ALA A 63 -6.58 4.16 6.19
C ALA A 63 -5.57 3.19 5.52
N PHE A 64 -4.38 3.67 5.16
CA PHE A 64 -3.30 2.82 4.63
C PHE A 64 -2.78 1.85 5.68
N GLN A 65 -2.54 2.32 6.91
CA GLN A 65 -2.11 1.46 8.02
C GLN A 65 -3.10 0.33 8.27
N THR A 66 -4.41 0.64 8.26
CA THR A 66 -5.46 -0.37 8.41
C THR A 66 -5.43 -1.38 7.27
N LEU A 67 -5.26 -0.93 6.03
CA LEU A 67 -5.18 -1.82 4.88
C LEU A 67 -3.93 -2.73 4.92
N ILE A 68 -2.77 -2.17 5.25
CA ILE A 68 -1.51 -2.91 5.40
C ILE A 68 -1.65 -3.94 6.52
N SER A 69 -2.20 -3.55 7.68
CA SER A 69 -2.46 -4.43 8.82
C SER A 69 -3.35 -5.61 8.42
N GLU A 70 -4.42 -5.35 7.66
CA GLU A 70 -5.34 -6.39 7.20
C GLU A 70 -4.70 -7.36 6.19
N GLN A 71 -3.82 -6.88 5.32
CA GLN A 71 -3.18 -7.73 4.31
C GLN A 71 -2.08 -8.62 4.91
N THR A 72 -1.25 -8.04 5.78
CA THR A 72 -0.08 -8.68 6.39
C THR A 72 -0.43 -9.51 7.62
N GLY A 73 -1.58 -9.24 8.25
CA GLY A 73 -1.94 -9.82 9.54
C GLY A 73 -1.17 -9.23 10.73
N ILE A 74 -0.30 -8.24 10.50
CA ILE A 74 0.44 -7.56 11.56
C ILE A 74 -0.50 -6.54 12.22
N PRO A 75 -0.71 -6.61 13.55
CA PRO A 75 -1.55 -5.63 14.26
C PRO A 75 -1.11 -4.19 14.03
N MET A 76 -2.05 -3.24 14.11
CA MET A 76 -1.79 -1.79 13.95
C MET A 76 -0.60 -1.30 14.79
N LEU A 77 -0.49 -1.75 16.04
CA LEU A 77 0.64 -1.42 16.93
C LEU A 77 2.01 -1.88 16.41
N GLY A 78 2.04 -2.89 15.54
CA GLY A 78 3.23 -3.31 14.81
C GLY A 78 3.46 -2.45 13.57
N ILE A 79 2.41 -2.16 12.82
CA ILE A 79 2.47 -1.28 11.64
C ILE A 79 2.95 0.13 12.00
N ASP A 80 2.59 0.66 13.17
CA ASP A 80 3.08 1.96 13.67
C ASP A 80 4.61 2.02 13.83
N LYS A 81 5.29 0.86 13.88
CA LYS A 81 6.74 0.77 14.07
C LYS A 81 7.52 0.67 12.76
N ILE A 82 6.86 0.57 11.60
CA ILE A 82 7.59 0.45 10.33
C ILE A 82 8.33 1.73 9.99
N GLY A 83 9.49 1.58 9.35
CA GLY A 83 10.24 2.71 8.83
C GLY A 83 9.45 3.46 7.76
N ALA A 84 9.59 4.79 7.72
CA ALA A 84 8.89 5.63 6.74
C ALA A 84 9.12 5.19 5.28
N ARG A 85 10.35 4.73 4.96
CA ARG A 85 10.69 4.22 3.63
C ARG A 85 9.84 3.00 3.25
N ASP A 86 9.62 2.09 4.18
CA ASP A 86 8.85 0.86 3.93
C ASP A 86 7.36 1.16 3.88
N TYR A 87 6.87 2.08 4.73
CA TYR A 87 5.53 2.62 4.62
C TYR A 87 5.26 3.22 3.22
N TYR A 88 6.15 4.08 2.72
CA TYR A 88 5.90 4.72 1.42
C TYR A 88 5.98 3.75 0.24
N LYS A 89 6.83 2.70 0.30
CA LYS A 89 6.81 1.60 -0.69
C LYS A 89 5.46 0.86 -0.67
N ALA A 90 4.96 0.54 0.53
CA ALA A 90 3.66 -0.10 0.69
C ALA A 90 2.51 0.78 0.18
N GLN A 91 2.55 2.08 0.52
CA GLN A 91 1.59 3.06 0.07
C GLN A 91 1.59 3.19 -1.46
N GLU A 92 2.77 3.29 -2.09
CA GLU A 92 2.90 3.40 -3.55
C GLU A 92 2.28 2.19 -4.25
N TYR A 93 2.61 0.98 -3.78
CA TYR A 93 2.03 -0.25 -4.31
C TYR A 93 0.50 -0.28 -4.18
N LEU A 94 -0.04 0.01 -3.00
CA LEU A 94 -1.47 -0.06 -2.75
C LEU A 94 -2.24 1.07 -3.45
N SER A 95 -1.65 2.25 -3.59
CA SER A 95 -2.26 3.41 -4.26
C SER A 95 -2.63 3.07 -5.70
N PHE A 96 -1.79 2.30 -6.41
CA PHE A 96 -2.06 1.86 -7.77
C PHE A 96 -3.45 1.22 -7.95
N PHE A 97 -3.93 0.49 -6.94
CA PHE A 97 -5.24 -0.19 -6.98
C PHE A 97 -6.39 0.64 -6.40
N LEU A 98 -6.08 1.71 -5.66
CA LEU A 98 -7.07 2.54 -4.96
C LEU A 98 -7.50 3.75 -5.78
N THR A 99 -6.65 4.22 -6.69
CA THR A 99 -7.02 5.23 -7.69
C THR A 99 -7.60 4.55 -8.93
N PRO A 100 -8.83 4.90 -9.35
CA PRO A 100 -9.33 4.50 -10.67
C PRO A 100 -8.32 4.93 -11.74
N PRO A 101 -8.13 4.14 -12.81
CA PRO A 101 -7.37 4.63 -13.95
C PRO A 101 -8.10 5.86 -14.51
N ASP A 102 -7.42 7.00 -14.55
CA ASP A 102 -7.95 8.20 -15.21
C ASP A 102 -8.31 7.84 -16.67
N GLU A 103 -9.54 8.13 -17.09
CA GLU A 103 -9.99 7.81 -18.45
C GLU A 103 -9.27 8.64 -19.54
N ASP A 104 -8.57 9.72 -19.15
CA ASP A 104 -7.84 10.62 -20.04
C ASP A 104 -6.32 10.74 -19.75
N ASP A 105 -5.75 9.92 -18.86
CA ASP A 105 -4.31 9.96 -18.56
C ASP A 105 -3.59 8.67 -19.00
N PRO A 106 -2.90 8.65 -20.16
CA PRO A 106 -1.98 7.57 -20.51
C PRO A 106 -0.69 7.56 -19.67
N GLU A 107 -0.46 8.57 -18.81
CA GLU A 107 0.75 8.71 -18.00
C GLU A 107 0.50 8.27 -16.55
N GLY A 108 0.46 6.95 -16.36
CA GLY A 108 0.50 6.37 -15.02
C GLY A 108 1.74 6.82 -14.24
N ASN A 109 1.54 7.68 -13.25
CA ASN A 109 2.53 8.21 -12.32
C ASN A 109 3.81 8.70 -13.00
N GLU A 110 3.78 9.90 -13.58
CA GLU A 110 4.97 10.75 -13.60
C GLU A 110 4.79 11.88 -12.58
N ALA A 111 5.88 12.15 -11.87
CA ALA A 111 5.93 12.96 -10.69
C ALA A 111 5.44 14.39 -10.92
N GLY A 112 4.81 14.96 -9.89
CA GLY A 112 4.85 16.40 -9.66
C GLY A 112 3.50 17.04 -9.42
N SER A 113 3.27 17.47 -8.18
CA SER A 113 2.49 18.67 -7.93
C SER A 113 3.13 19.43 -6.78
N GLN A 114 3.92 20.41 -7.22
CA GLN A 114 4.34 21.71 -6.67
C GLN A 114 4.41 21.92 -5.15
#